data_AF-A0A662RH55-F1
#
_entry.id   AF-A0A662RH55-F1
#
_cell.length_a   1.000
_cell.length_b   1.000
_cell.length_c   1.000
_cell.angle_alpha   90.00
_cell.angle_beta   90.00
_cell.angle_gamma   90.00
#
_symmetry.space_group_name_H-M   'P 1'
#
loop_
_entity.id
_entity.type
_entity.pdbx_description
1 polymer ?
#
loop_
_entity_poly.entity_id
_entity_poly.type
_entity_poly.pdbx_seq_one_letter_code
_entity_poly.pdbx_strand_id
1 'polypeptide(L)'
;MGTEMDDLVLVHRTKPREIYYLRAKPCTAKDPTIHQLKSRLAFGHHAKKARNKNIESDLPPAAEQVKKLRGKKFGRTRKLRKWEELLLKEARKEGREEWEEIILGKPNVEVRDRSWMEVLLGRR
;
A
#
# COMPACT_ATOMS: atom_id res chain seq x y z
N MET A 1 5.22 -21.66 13.70
CA MET A 1 4.57 -22.41 12.59
C MET A 1 3.15 -21.90 12.48
N GLY A 2 2.88 -20.97 11.56
CA GLY A 2 1.52 -20.47 11.31
C GLY A 2 0.82 -21.40 10.32
N THR A 3 -0.39 -21.82 10.65
CA THR A 3 -1.26 -22.71 9.88
C THR A 3 -1.43 -22.26 8.43
N GLU A 4 -1.01 -23.10 7.47
CA GLU A 4 -0.99 -22.83 6.02
C GLU A 4 -2.36 -22.43 5.42
N MET A 5 -3.47 -22.68 6.11
CA MET A 5 -4.82 -22.34 5.64
C MET A 5 -5.16 -20.84 5.73
N ASP A 6 -4.48 -20.05 6.55
CA ASP A 6 -4.78 -18.62 6.69
C ASP A 6 -4.32 -17.76 5.51
N ASP A 7 -3.54 -18.31 4.59
CA ASP A 7 -3.00 -17.58 3.45
C ASP A 7 -3.75 -17.83 2.13
N LEU A 8 -4.86 -18.57 2.14
CA LEU A 8 -5.69 -18.78 0.96
C LEU A 8 -6.98 -17.94 0.99
N VAL A 9 -7.43 -17.53 -0.19
CA VAL A 9 -8.69 -16.79 -0.41
C VAL A 9 -9.44 -17.45 -1.56
N LEU A 10 -10.71 -17.75 -1.32
CA LEU A 10 -11.63 -18.15 -2.38
C LEU A 10 -11.98 -16.94 -3.23
N VAL A 11 -11.69 -17.01 -4.53
CA VAL A 11 -12.00 -15.96 -5.49
C VAL A 11 -13.13 -16.42 -6.38
N HIS A 12 -14.17 -15.60 -6.44
CA HIS A 12 -15.25 -15.71 -7.39
C HIS A 12 -15.02 -14.72 -8.55
N ARG A 13 -15.04 -15.22 -9.78
CA ARG A 13 -15.07 -14.40 -10.99
C ARG A 13 -16.29 -14.77 -11.81
N THR A 14 -17.04 -13.76 -12.23
CA THR A 14 -18.29 -13.92 -13.00
C THR A 14 -18.11 -13.68 -14.51
N LYS A 15 -16.98 -13.15 -14.97
CA LYS A 15 -16.72 -12.88 -16.40
C LYS A 15 -15.34 -13.40 -16.82
N PRO A 16 -15.18 -14.02 -18.02
CA PRO A 16 -16.20 -14.32 -19.03
C PRO A 16 -17.10 -15.55 -18.73
N ARG A 17 -16.76 -16.35 -17.72
CA ARG A 17 -17.57 -17.47 -17.20
C ARG A 17 -17.45 -17.48 -15.68
N GLU A 18 -18.39 -18.14 -15.00
CA GLU A 18 -18.34 -18.31 -13.55
C GLU A 18 -17.24 -19.28 -13.15
N ILE A 19 -16.28 -18.81 -12.35
CA ILE A 19 -15.14 -19.60 -11.89
C ILE A 19 -14.91 -19.30 -10.41
N TYR A 20 -14.75 -20.37 -9.64
CA TYR A 20 -14.28 -20.35 -8.27
C TYR A 20 -12.90 -20.98 -8.22
N TYR A 21 -11.93 -20.29 -7.63
CA TYR A 21 -10.60 -20.84 -7.43
C TYR A 21 -9.97 -20.30 -6.16
N LEU A 22 -9.13 -21.12 -5.52
CA LEU A 22 -8.32 -20.68 -4.40
C LEU A 22 -7.11 -19.92 -4.92
N ARG A 23 -6.77 -18.81 -4.29
CA ARG A 23 -5.50 -18.11 -4.52
C ARG A 23 -4.81 -17.81 -3.19
N ALA A 24 -3.50 -17.66 -3.23
CA ALA A 24 -2.77 -17.05 -2.13
C ALA A 24 -3.24 -15.60 -1.90
N LYS A 25 -3.32 -15.19 -0.62
CA LYS A 25 -3.50 -13.79 -0.23
C LYS A 25 -2.36 -13.00 -0.87
N PRO A 26 -2.66 -11.88 -1.56
CA PRO A 26 -1.59 -11.05 -2.08
C PRO A 26 -0.73 -10.56 -0.93
N CYS A 27 0.60 -10.57 -1.07
CA CYS A 27 1.52 -10.10 -0.03
C CYS A 27 1.17 -8.70 0.51
N THR A 28 0.66 -7.84 -0.39
CA THR A 28 0.19 -6.49 -0.08
C THR A 28 -1.04 -6.41 0.85
N ALA A 29 -1.64 -7.55 1.19
CA ALA A 29 -2.66 -7.63 2.23
C ALA A 29 -2.02 -7.40 3.62
N LYS A 30 -0.89 -8.08 3.89
CA LYS A 30 -0.10 -7.96 5.13
C LYS A 30 0.75 -6.68 5.10
N ASP A 31 1.51 -6.48 4.02
CA ASP A 31 2.46 -5.37 3.88
C ASP A 31 2.06 -4.45 2.71
N PRO A 32 1.06 -3.57 2.88
CA PRO A 32 0.63 -2.67 1.82
C PRO A 32 1.69 -1.60 1.50
N THR A 33 1.82 -1.26 0.23
CA THR A 33 2.65 -0.12 -0.18
C THR A 33 2.05 1.19 0.34
N ILE A 34 2.88 2.24 0.44
CA ILE A 34 2.42 3.59 0.85
C ILE A 34 1.25 4.07 -0.02
N HIS A 35 1.26 3.75 -1.32
CA HIS A 35 0.18 4.12 -2.24
C HIS A 35 -1.12 3.36 -1.96
N GLN A 36 -1.02 2.07 -1.62
CA GLN A 36 -2.16 1.25 -1.21
C GLN A 36 -2.72 1.69 0.15
N LEU A 37 -1.86 2.10 1.09
CA LEU A 37 -2.28 2.71 2.35
C LEU A 37 -3.06 4.00 2.09
N LYS A 38 -2.54 4.89 1.25
CA LYS A 38 -3.23 6.13 0.86
C LYS A 38 -4.59 5.86 0.23
N SER A 39 -4.68 4.87 -0.67
CA SER A 39 -5.97 4.52 -1.29
C SER A 39 -6.96 3.96 -0.27
N ARG A 40 -6.51 3.07 0.63
CA ARG A 40 -7.36 2.49 1.70
C ARG A 40 -7.88 3.57 2.66
N LEU A 41 -7.01 4.47 3.10
CA LEU A 41 -7.37 5.59 3.98
C LEU A 41 -8.38 6.53 3.31
N ALA A 42 -8.14 6.89 2.04
CA ALA A 42 -9.06 7.76 1.31
C ALA A 42 -10.43 7.10 1.12
N PHE A 43 -10.46 5.80 0.79
CA PHE A 43 -11.68 5.01 0.69
C PHE A 43 -12.46 5.04 2.02
N GLY A 44 -11.80 4.68 3.12
CA GLY A 44 -12.42 4.66 4.45
C GLY A 44 -12.92 6.04 4.88
N HIS A 45 -12.14 7.10 4.61
CA HIS A 45 -12.54 8.47 4.91
C HIS A 45 -13.80 8.90 4.14
N HIS A 46 -13.90 8.55 2.85
CA HIS A 46 -15.10 8.82 2.06
C HIS A 46 -16.30 7.99 2.52
N ALA A 47 -16.12 6.70 2.79
CA ALA A 47 -17.17 5.86 3.33
C ALA A 47 -17.71 6.38 4.67
N LYS A 48 -16.82 6.81 5.58
CA LYS A 48 -17.20 7.37 6.90
C LYS A 48 -18.06 8.63 6.78
N LYS A 49 -17.86 9.45 5.74
CA LYS A 49 -18.69 10.64 5.47
C LYS A 49 -20.14 10.32 5.11
N ALA A 50 -20.45 9.07 4.79
CA ALA A 50 -21.81 8.62 4.52
C ALA A 50 -22.58 8.22 5.79
N ARG A 51 -21.89 8.12 6.94
CA ARG A 51 -22.53 7.74 8.20
C ARG A 51 -23.66 8.73 8.51
N ASN A 52 -24.85 8.18 8.80
CA ASN A 52 -26.07 8.93 9.11
C ASN A 52 -26.60 9.83 7.98
N LYS A 53 -26.20 9.59 6.73
CA LYS A 53 -26.78 10.28 5.57
C LYS A 53 -27.80 9.39 4.89
N ASN A 54 -29.01 9.92 4.74
CA ASN A 54 -29.99 9.37 3.82
C ASN A 54 -29.70 9.98 2.45
N ILE A 55 -29.17 9.16 1.55
CA ILE A 55 -28.87 9.55 0.18
C ILE A 55 -29.89 8.83 -0.68
N GLU A 56 -30.68 9.58 -1.44
CA GLU A 56 -31.54 9.02 -2.49
C GLU A 56 -30.66 8.62 -3.66
N SER A 57 -30.18 7.38 -3.62
CA SER A 57 -29.46 6.76 -4.74
C SER A 57 -29.71 5.25 -4.74
N ASP A 58 -29.59 4.63 -5.90
CA ASP A 58 -29.71 3.16 -6.06
C ASP A 58 -28.62 2.39 -5.31
N LEU A 59 -27.57 3.09 -4.85
CA LEU A 59 -26.45 2.51 -4.12
C LEU A 59 -26.52 2.84 -2.63
N PRO A 60 -25.95 2.00 -1.75
CA PRO A 60 -25.79 2.32 -0.36
C PRO A 60 -25.05 3.67 -0.18
N PRO A 61 -25.40 4.50 0.83
CA PRO A 61 -24.81 5.83 1.00
C PRO A 61 -23.27 5.86 1.02
N ALA A 62 -22.64 4.82 1.59
CA ALA A 62 -21.18 4.68 1.62
C ALA A 62 -20.59 4.46 0.22
N ALA A 63 -21.24 3.63 -0.61
CA ALA A 63 -20.81 3.38 -1.98
C ALA A 63 -20.93 4.66 -2.83
N GLU A 64 -21.99 5.44 -2.63
CA GLU A 64 -22.18 6.71 -3.35
C GLU A 64 -21.10 7.75 -2.98
N GLN A 65 -20.69 7.82 -1.71
CA GLN A 65 -19.57 8.70 -1.31
C GLN A 65 -18.22 8.23 -1.85
N VAL A 66 -18.00 6.92 -1.94
CA VAL A 66 -16.78 6.32 -2.49
C VAL A 66 -16.70 6.52 -4.00
N LYS A 67 -17.84 6.53 -4.72
CA LYS A 67 -17.90 6.79 -6.17
C LYS A 67 -17.20 8.09 -6.57
N LYS A 68 -17.17 9.09 -5.69
CA LYS A 68 -16.43 10.35 -5.87
C LYS A 68 -14.90 10.17 -5.98
N LEU A 69 -14.37 9.02 -5.58
CA LEU A 69 -12.96 8.66 -5.74
C LEU A 69 -12.66 8.00 -7.09
N ARG A 70 -13.68 7.74 -7.93
CA ARG A 70 -13.48 7.15 -9.26
C ARG A 70 -12.52 8.01 -10.07
N GLY A 71 -11.52 7.36 -10.69
CA GLY A 71 -10.48 8.03 -11.48
C GLY A 71 -9.36 8.68 -10.65
N LYS A 72 -9.47 8.78 -9.32
CA LYS A 72 -8.41 9.30 -8.48
C LYS A 72 -7.22 8.34 -8.44
N LYS A 73 -6.05 8.82 -8.82
CA LYS A 73 -4.80 8.05 -8.77
C LYS A 73 -4.09 8.31 -7.44
N PHE A 74 -3.73 7.24 -6.73
CA PHE A 74 -2.98 7.33 -5.46
C PHE A 74 -1.46 7.24 -5.65
N GLY A 75 -1.01 7.33 -6.91
CA GLY A 75 0.39 7.18 -7.33
C GLY A 75 0.78 5.73 -7.60
N ARG A 76 1.85 5.57 -8.39
CA ARG A 76 2.59 4.30 -8.59
C ARG A 76 4.05 4.45 -8.13
N THR A 77 4.59 5.64 -8.30
CA THR A 77 5.97 5.99 -7.94
C THR A 77 5.96 7.03 -6.82
N ARG A 78 6.85 6.88 -5.85
CA ARG A 78 7.11 7.91 -4.84
C ARG A 78 7.71 9.12 -5.54
N LYS A 79 7.07 10.28 -5.42
CA LYS A 79 7.71 11.55 -5.75
C LYS A 79 8.69 11.87 -4.63
N LEU A 80 9.97 12.01 -4.97
CA LEU A 80 10.99 12.41 -4.02
C LEU A 80 10.74 13.86 -3.58
N ARG A 81 11.06 14.17 -2.33
CA ARG A 81 11.13 15.54 -1.83
C ARG A 81 12.40 16.19 -2.41
N LYS A 82 12.41 17.52 -2.54
CA LYS A 82 13.57 18.23 -3.11
C LYS A 82 14.90 17.89 -2.40
N TRP A 83 14.88 17.72 -1.08
CA TRP A 83 16.07 17.31 -0.34
C TRP A 83 16.50 15.86 -0.64
N GLU A 84 15.55 14.96 -0.90
CA GLU A 84 15.83 13.57 -1.29
C GLU A 84 16.46 13.52 -2.69
N GLU A 85 15.99 14.38 -3.61
CA GLU A 85 16.57 14.53 -4.95
C GLU A 85 18.01 15.04 -4.89
N LEU A 86 18.26 16.07 -4.07
CA LEU A 86 19.61 16.63 -3.86
C LEU A 86 20.55 15.59 -3.24
N LEU A 87 20.08 14.88 -2.22
CA LEU A 87 20.86 13.84 -1.55
C LEU A 87 21.15 12.67 -2.49
N LEU A 88 20.19 12.24 -3.31
CA LEU A 88 20.39 11.19 -4.30
C LEU A 88 21.44 11.59 -5.34
N LYS A 89 21.43 12.86 -5.75
CA LYS A 89 22.42 13.38 -6.70
C LYS A 89 23.83 13.34 -6.12
N GLU A 90 24.01 13.73 -4.87
CA GLU A 90 25.33 13.69 -4.22
C GLU A 90 25.77 12.25 -3.93
N ALA A 91 24.86 11.39 -3.47
CA ALA A 91 25.15 9.97 -3.22
C ALA A 91 25.67 9.26 -4.49
N ARG A 92 25.06 9.52 -5.64
CA ARG A 92 25.52 8.99 -6.94
C ARG A 92 26.90 9.49 -7.35
N LYS A 93 27.18 10.76 -7.07
CA LYS A 93 28.47 11.38 -7.37
C LYS A 93 29.59 10.80 -6.50
N GLU A 94 29.28 10.48 -5.24
CA GLU A 94 30.22 9.84 -4.30
C GLU A 94 30.27 8.30 -4.42
N GLY A 95 29.45 7.68 -5.27
CA GLY A 95 29.38 6.21 -5.38
C GLY A 95 28.80 5.50 -4.17
N ARG A 96 27.95 6.17 -3.36
CA ARG A 96 27.31 5.58 -2.17
C ARG A 96 26.00 4.88 -2.51
N GLU A 97 26.11 3.65 -3.02
CA GLU A 97 24.95 2.84 -3.45
C GLU A 97 23.95 2.58 -2.31
N GLU A 98 24.43 2.32 -1.08
CA GLU A 98 23.58 2.12 0.11
C GLU A 98 22.64 3.32 0.37
N TRP A 99 23.15 4.54 0.17
CA TRP A 99 22.38 5.76 0.38
C TRP A 99 21.31 5.93 -0.69
N GLU A 100 21.62 5.58 -1.94
CA GLU A 100 20.64 5.55 -3.02
C GLU A 100 19.51 4.56 -2.72
N GLU A 101 19.81 3.38 -2.18
CA GLU A 101 18.78 2.40 -1.81
C GLU A 101 17.86 2.90 -0.70
N ILE A 102 18.43 3.51 0.34
CA ILE A 102 17.68 4.12 1.46
C ILE A 102 16.76 5.23 0.95
N ILE A 103 17.28 6.14 0.12
CA ILE A 103 16.52 7.29 -0.40
C ILE A 103 15.38 6.82 -1.29
N LEU A 104 15.63 5.86 -2.18
CA LEU A 104 14.62 5.29 -3.06
C LEU A 104 13.64 4.36 -2.33
N GLY A 105 13.95 3.98 -1.09
CA GLY A 105 13.12 3.07 -0.30
C GLY A 105 13.06 1.67 -0.90
N LYS A 106 14.16 1.21 -1.54
CA LYS A 106 14.31 -0.20 -1.88
C LYS A 106 14.40 -0.96 -0.56
N PRO A 107 13.60 -2.02 -0.34
CA PRO A 107 13.71 -2.80 0.87
C PRO A 107 15.08 -3.44 0.88
N ASN A 108 15.94 -3.00 1.81
CA ASN A 108 17.18 -3.67 2.09
C ASN A 108 16.81 -5.06 2.63
N VAL A 109 17.17 -6.11 1.89
CA VAL A 109 16.71 -7.49 2.15
C VAL A 109 17.15 -7.96 3.54
N GLU A 110 18.22 -7.37 4.08
CA GLU A 110 18.78 -7.66 5.42
C GLU A 110 18.06 -6.96 6.59
N VAL A 111 17.13 -6.03 6.32
CA VAL A 111 16.39 -5.31 7.37
C VAL A 111 15.06 -6.00 7.69
N ARG A 112 14.72 -7.08 6.98
CA ARG A 112 13.49 -7.85 7.20
C ARG A 112 13.35 -8.41 8.63
N ASP A 113 14.47 -8.63 9.31
CA ASP A 113 14.52 -9.22 10.66
C ASP A 113 14.86 -8.22 11.77
N ARG A 114 15.05 -6.93 11.44
CA ARG A 114 15.37 -5.91 12.45
C ARG A 114 14.16 -5.06 12.78
N SER A 115 13.87 -4.97 14.08
CA SER A 115 12.80 -4.12 14.58
C SER A 115 13.13 -2.65 14.25
N TRP A 116 12.11 -1.87 13.89
CA TRP A 116 12.27 -0.44 13.61
C TRP A 116 12.95 0.33 14.75
N MET A 117 12.89 -0.16 16.00
CA MET A 117 13.60 0.44 17.13
C MET A 117 15.11 0.15 17.13
N GLU A 118 15.53 -1.01 16.62
CA GLU A 118 16.95 -1.40 16.59
C GLU A 118 17.72 -0.56 15.57
N VAL A 119 17.10 -0.31 14.42
CA VAL A 119 17.65 0.57 13.37
C VAL A 119 17.78 2.01 13.87
N LEU A 120 16.78 2.53 14.61
CA LEU A 120 16.78 3.91 15.10
C LEU A 120 17.71 4.15 16.29
N LEU A 121 17.96 3.12 17.12
CA LEU A 121 18.79 3.24 18.32
C LEU A 121 20.25 2.82 18.10
N GLY A 122 20.63 2.42 16.88
CA GLY A 122 22.01 2.06 16.53
C GLY A 122 22.59 0.92 17.38
N ARG A 123 21.73 0.09 17.99
CA ARG A 123 22.17 -1.05 18.79
C ARG A 123 22.51 -2.20 17.84
N ARG A 124 23.77 -2.61 17.87
CA ARG A 124 24.29 -3.81 17.20
C ARG A 124 23.91 -5.06 17.98
#